data_AF-A0A938ENW0-F1
#
_entry.id   AF-A0A938ENW0-F1
#
_cell.length_a   1.000
_cell.length_b   1.000
_cell.length_c   1.000
_cell.angle_alpha   90.00
_cell.angle_beta   90.00
_cell.angle_gamma   90.00
#
_symmetry.space_group_name_H-M   'P 1'
#
loop_
_entity.id
_entity.type
_entity.pdbx_description
1 polymer ?
#
loop_
_entity_poly.entity_id
_entity_poly.type
_entity_poly.pdbx_seq_one_letter_code
_entity_poly.pdbx_strand_id
1 'polypeptide(L)'
;TDSPTPTDSPTPTDSPTPTDSPTPTPTDSPTPTPTDSPTPTPTPTPTPTPSPSPTPEPQRPTEPVDLPPEVVNPGTTVIVDRPIVTNAGQTVTVTVVCKRFALGRTASAPRGDYELCTVRKQVKKGRVTVTTYGNPVKVVVHLKAPSTNGYTAYRQKKAYDAG
;
A
#
# COMPACT_ATOMS: atom_id res chain seq x y z
N THR A 1 -149.80 7.03 44.12
CA THR A 1 -150.22 7.27 42.72
C THR A 1 -149.00 7.79 41.99
N ASP A 2 -148.50 7.26 40.89
CA ASP A 2 -148.75 6.11 40.02
C ASP A 2 -147.49 6.06 39.10
N SER A 3 -147.27 4.94 38.43
CA SER A 3 -146.73 4.88 37.06
C SER A 3 -145.22 4.73 36.78
N PRO A 4 -144.86 4.04 35.67
CA PRO A 4 -143.96 2.88 35.70
C PRO A 4 -142.74 2.97 34.75
N THR A 5 -142.01 1.84 34.68
CA THR A 5 -140.84 1.40 33.89
C THR A 5 -140.61 1.97 32.48
N PRO A 6 -139.34 2.01 32.01
CA PRO A 6 -138.92 1.05 30.96
C PRO A 6 -137.46 0.51 31.04
N THR A 7 -137.16 -0.37 30.08
CA THR A 7 -136.11 -1.42 29.97
C THR A 7 -134.96 -1.05 28.99
N ASP A 8 -133.98 -1.98 28.89
CA ASP A 8 -132.90 -2.18 27.88
C ASP A 8 -131.55 -1.51 28.21
N SER A 9 -130.36 -2.08 27.96
CA SER A 9 -129.88 -3.02 26.92
C SER A 9 -128.48 -3.58 27.33
N PRO A 10 -128.02 -4.76 26.87
CA PRO A 10 -126.70 -5.30 27.22
C PRO A 10 -125.53 -4.74 26.37
N THR A 11 -124.39 -4.54 27.01
CA THR A 11 -123.13 -3.98 26.45
C THR A 11 -122.24 -5.06 25.80
N PRO A 12 -121.57 -4.79 24.67
CA PRO A 12 -120.75 -5.78 23.94
C PRO A 12 -119.38 -6.04 24.58
N THR A 13 -118.81 -7.22 24.27
CA THR A 13 -117.52 -7.73 24.75
C THR A 13 -116.40 -7.45 23.74
N ASP A 14 -115.31 -6.84 24.18
CA ASP A 14 -114.13 -6.53 23.34
C ASP A 14 -113.18 -7.72 23.15
N SER A 15 -112.60 -7.76 21.94
CA SER A 15 -111.66 -8.73 21.37
C SER A 15 -110.23 -8.57 21.89
N PRO A 16 -109.42 -9.63 22.04
CA PRO A 16 -108.04 -9.51 22.52
C PRO A 16 -107.09 -8.89 21.47
N THR A 17 -106.13 -8.12 21.97
CA THR A 17 -105.05 -7.43 21.24
C THR A 17 -103.88 -8.37 20.89
N PRO A 18 -103.20 -8.19 19.74
CA PRO A 18 -102.02 -8.98 19.37
C PRO A 18 -100.74 -8.48 20.08
N THR A 19 -99.82 -9.40 20.34
CA THR A 19 -98.54 -9.17 21.03
C THR A 19 -97.41 -8.95 20.04
N ASP A 20 -96.62 -7.88 20.21
CA ASP A 20 -95.44 -7.59 19.39
C ASP A 20 -94.23 -8.46 19.80
N SER A 21 -93.47 -8.93 18.81
CA SER A 21 -92.24 -9.70 18.95
C SER A 21 -91.00 -8.79 18.86
N PRO A 22 -89.96 -8.95 19.70
CA PRO A 22 -88.80 -8.07 19.69
C PRO A 22 -87.83 -8.34 18.52
N THR A 23 -87.29 -7.25 17.97
CA THR A 23 -86.32 -7.21 16.87
C THR A 23 -84.89 -7.45 17.38
N PRO A 24 -84.02 -8.22 16.67
CA PRO A 24 -82.65 -8.46 17.11
C PRO A 24 -81.74 -7.24 16.92
N THR A 25 -80.84 -6.99 17.87
CA THR A 25 -79.84 -5.92 17.85
C THR A 25 -78.57 -6.31 17.09
N PRO A 26 -77.91 -5.38 16.36
CA PRO A 26 -76.68 -5.64 15.64
C PRO A 26 -75.46 -5.71 16.59
N THR A 27 -74.49 -6.55 16.22
CA THR A 27 -73.23 -6.76 16.97
C THR A 27 -72.09 -6.01 16.28
N ASP A 28 -71.35 -5.19 17.02
CA ASP A 28 -70.19 -4.45 16.50
C ASP A 28 -68.96 -5.36 16.34
N SER A 29 -68.27 -5.23 15.19
CA SER A 29 -67.03 -5.94 14.88
C SER A 29 -65.80 -5.08 15.26
N PRO A 30 -64.73 -5.65 15.84
CA PRO A 30 -63.58 -4.88 16.27
C PRO A 30 -62.71 -4.38 15.11
N THR A 31 -62.30 -3.11 15.20
CA THR A 31 -61.41 -2.41 14.27
C THR A 31 -59.94 -2.84 14.48
N PRO A 32 -59.16 -3.15 13.44
CA PRO A 32 -57.76 -3.52 13.61
C PRO A 32 -56.89 -2.31 14.03
N THR A 33 -55.97 -2.55 14.97
CA THR A 33 -55.00 -1.57 15.45
C THR A 33 -53.80 -1.44 14.49
N PRO A 34 -53.25 -0.23 14.28
CA PRO A 34 -52.09 -0.03 13.44
C PRO A 34 -50.83 -0.64 14.06
N THR A 35 -50.01 -1.27 13.24
CA THR A 35 -48.73 -1.88 13.64
C THR A 35 -47.59 -0.89 13.43
N ASP A 36 -46.74 -0.70 14.44
CA ASP A 36 -45.60 0.21 14.36
C ASP A 36 -44.57 -0.28 13.31
N SER A 37 -44.20 0.61 12.39
CA SER A 37 -43.21 0.35 11.34
C SER A 37 -41.79 0.47 11.92
N PRO A 38 -40.85 -0.42 11.55
CA PRO A 38 -39.49 -0.37 12.07
C PRO A 38 -38.73 0.88 11.60
N THR A 39 -38.12 1.58 12.54
CA THR A 39 -37.26 2.74 12.29
C THR A 39 -36.00 2.31 11.51
N PRO A 40 -35.60 3.00 10.42
CA PRO A 40 -34.42 2.64 9.66
C PRO A 40 -33.13 2.86 10.47
N THR A 41 -32.26 1.85 10.48
CA THR A 41 -30.95 1.88 11.13
C THR A 41 -30.00 2.83 10.37
N PRO A 42 -29.20 3.67 11.04
CA PRO A 42 -28.26 4.55 10.37
C PRO A 42 -27.21 3.75 9.59
N THR A 43 -26.96 4.16 8.35
CA THR A 43 -25.95 3.56 7.48
C THR A 43 -24.55 3.99 7.94
N PRO A 44 -23.56 3.07 8.07
CA PRO A 44 -22.21 3.45 8.45
C PRO A 44 -21.59 4.38 7.41
N THR A 45 -20.96 5.45 7.87
CA THR A 45 -20.23 6.41 7.02
C THR A 45 -18.95 5.74 6.51
N PRO A 46 -18.61 5.88 5.21
CA PRO A 46 -17.39 5.29 4.67
C PRO A 46 -16.15 5.88 5.37
N THR A 47 -15.28 5.01 5.86
CA THR A 47 -13.98 5.38 6.41
C THR A 47 -13.12 5.99 5.29
N PRO A 48 -12.44 7.14 5.51
CA PRO A 48 -11.55 7.70 4.50
C PRO A 48 -10.47 6.69 4.12
N THR A 49 -10.27 6.50 2.83
CA THR A 49 -9.22 5.65 2.30
C THR A 49 -7.87 6.32 2.61
N PRO A 50 -6.86 5.58 3.12
CA PRO A 50 -5.54 6.17 3.36
C PRO A 50 -4.95 6.70 2.04
N SER A 51 -4.38 7.91 2.10
CA SER A 51 -3.64 8.47 0.97
C SER A 51 -2.47 7.57 0.59
N PRO A 52 -2.13 7.40 -0.71
CA PRO A 52 -0.93 6.69 -1.11
C PRO A 52 0.31 7.35 -0.49
N SER A 53 1.25 6.51 -0.05
CA SER A 53 2.57 6.95 0.40
C SER A 53 3.33 7.59 -0.77
N PRO A 54 4.13 8.66 -0.55
CA PRO A 54 4.94 9.25 -1.62
C PRO A 54 5.88 8.22 -2.24
N THR A 55 6.03 8.30 -3.57
CA THR A 55 7.00 7.47 -4.29
C THR A 55 8.42 7.95 -3.96
N PRO A 56 9.35 7.09 -3.54
CA PRO A 56 10.71 7.50 -3.22
C PRO A 56 11.48 8.05 -4.43
N GLU A 57 12.32 9.08 -4.23
CA GLU A 57 13.16 9.66 -5.27
C GLU A 57 14.43 8.82 -5.52
N PRO A 58 15.01 8.79 -6.74
CA PRO A 58 16.33 8.20 -6.95
C PRO A 58 17.46 8.90 -6.20
N GLN A 59 18.31 8.14 -5.52
CA GLN A 59 19.58 8.69 -5.06
C GLN A 59 20.52 8.97 -6.23
N ARG A 60 21.22 10.10 -6.16
CA ARG A 60 22.25 10.49 -7.12
C ARG A 60 23.41 11.17 -6.39
N PRO A 61 24.65 11.09 -6.92
CA PRO A 61 25.78 11.87 -6.43
C PRO A 61 25.46 13.37 -6.43
N THR A 62 25.93 14.10 -5.41
CA THR A 62 25.80 15.56 -5.33
C THR A 62 26.71 16.29 -6.31
N GLU A 63 27.80 15.63 -6.72
CA GLU A 63 28.76 16.11 -7.71
C GLU A 63 29.02 15.02 -8.75
N PRO A 64 29.45 15.37 -9.97
CA PRO A 64 29.88 14.39 -10.97
C PRO A 64 30.95 13.45 -10.41
N VAL A 65 30.76 12.15 -10.60
CA VAL A 65 31.76 11.16 -10.20
C VAL A 65 32.91 11.17 -11.20
N ASP A 66 34.04 11.72 -10.78
CA ASP A 66 35.26 11.73 -11.58
C ASP A 66 36.01 10.39 -11.46
N LEU A 67 35.70 9.47 -12.36
CA LEU A 67 36.40 8.19 -12.51
C LEU A 67 37.45 8.32 -13.60
N PRO A 68 38.67 7.76 -13.42
CA PRO A 68 39.72 7.85 -14.42
C PRO A 68 39.25 7.25 -15.75
N PRO A 69 39.75 7.73 -16.90
CA PRO A 69 39.40 7.18 -18.21
C PRO A 69 39.94 5.75 -18.38
N GLU A 70 41.11 5.47 -17.81
CA GLU A 70 41.84 4.21 -17.95
C GLU A 70 42.45 3.78 -16.61
N VAL A 71 42.69 2.48 -16.45
CA VAL A 71 43.48 1.93 -15.35
C VAL A 71 44.80 1.42 -15.93
N VAL A 72 45.90 2.04 -15.53
CA VAL A 72 47.25 1.71 -16.01
C VAL A 72 47.66 0.33 -15.49
N ASN A 73 48.28 -0.49 -16.35
CA ASN A 73 48.83 -1.78 -16.00
C ASN A 73 50.21 -2.05 -16.65
N PRO A 74 51.26 -2.39 -15.88
CA PRO A 74 51.36 -2.31 -14.42
C PRO A 74 51.36 -0.86 -13.92
N GLY A 75 50.74 -0.59 -12.78
CA GLY A 75 50.75 0.75 -12.20
C GLY A 75 49.74 0.98 -11.09
N THR A 76 49.83 2.16 -10.46
CA THR A 76 48.85 2.62 -9.47
C THR A 76 47.94 3.67 -10.10
N THR A 77 46.63 3.42 -10.08
CA THR A 77 45.61 4.36 -10.55
C THR A 77 44.72 4.80 -9.39
N VAL A 78 44.44 6.10 -9.29
CA VAL A 78 43.43 6.64 -8.38
C VAL A 78 42.06 6.47 -9.02
N ILE A 79 41.20 5.64 -8.43
CA ILE A 79 39.84 5.38 -8.94
C ILE A 79 38.87 6.46 -8.48
N VAL A 80 38.99 6.88 -7.23
CA VAL A 80 38.22 7.96 -6.63
C VAL A 80 39.17 8.73 -5.73
N ASP A 81 39.20 10.06 -5.84
CA ASP A 81 40.10 10.88 -5.02
C ASP A 81 39.45 11.41 -3.73
N ARG A 82 38.12 11.59 -3.74
CA ARG A 82 37.33 12.20 -2.66
C ARG A 82 36.06 11.40 -2.34
N PRO A 83 35.45 11.53 -1.14
CA PRO A 83 34.22 10.84 -0.82
C PRO A 83 33.09 11.27 -1.76
N ILE A 84 32.34 10.30 -2.29
CA ILE A 84 31.15 10.58 -3.10
C ILE A 84 29.95 10.61 -2.15
N VAL A 85 29.24 11.73 -2.12
CA VAL A 85 28.04 11.93 -1.28
C VAL A 85 26.80 11.97 -2.17
N THR A 86 25.69 11.39 -1.72
CA THR A 86 24.40 11.45 -2.45
C THR A 86 23.53 12.60 -1.98
N ASN A 87 22.50 12.96 -2.75
CA ASN A 87 21.44 13.89 -2.35
C ASN A 87 20.72 13.50 -1.03
N ALA A 88 20.80 12.23 -0.63
CA ALA A 88 20.31 11.74 0.67
C ALA A 88 21.35 11.86 1.81
N GLY A 89 22.51 12.50 1.58
CA GLY A 89 23.56 12.69 2.58
C GLY A 89 24.40 11.43 2.86
N GLN A 90 24.26 10.37 2.07
CA GLN A 90 25.02 9.14 2.28
C GLN A 90 26.37 9.17 1.58
N THR A 91 27.39 8.60 2.22
CA THR A 91 28.66 8.30 1.56
C THR A 91 28.54 7.02 0.75
N VAL A 92 28.83 7.09 -0.55
CA VAL A 92 28.81 5.94 -1.46
C VAL A 92 29.95 4.98 -1.12
N THR A 93 29.62 3.70 -1.02
CA THR A 93 30.60 2.63 -0.89
C THR A 93 31.19 2.27 -2.25
N VAL A 94 32.52 2.33 -2.34
CA VAL A 94 33.29 1.94 -3.53
C VAL A 94 33.85 0.53 -3.35
N THR A 95 33.52 -0.38 -4.25
CA THR A 95 34.05 -1.75 -4.27
C THR A 95 34.75 -2.02 -5.60
N VAL A 96 36.03 -2.38 -5.54
CA VAL A 96 36.84 -2.71 -6.71
C VAL A 96 37.03 -4.21 -6.76
N VAL A 97 36.78 -4.81 -7.91
CA VAL A 97 36.94 -6.25 -8.16
C VAL A 97 37.88 -6.41 -9.34
N CYS A 98 39.01 -7.09 -9.12
CA CYS A 98 39.96 -7.41 -10.18
C CYS A 98 39.77 -8.85 -10.62
N LYS A 99 39.76 -9.08 -11.93
CA LYS A 99 39.62 -10.39 -12.57
C LYS A 99 40.75 -10.56 -13.57
N ARG A 100 41.20 -11.79 -13.81
CA ARG A 100 42.12 -12.04 -14.93
C ARG A 100 41.46 -11.66 -16.24
N PHE A 101 42.22 -11.00 -17.09
CA PHE A 101 41.82 -10.81 -18.46
C PHE A 101 42.08 -12.12 -19.20
N ALA A 102 41.01 -12.76 -19.70
CA ALA A 102 41.13 -14.04 -20.40
C ALA A 102 41.57 -13.79 -21.84
N LEU A 103 42.87 -13.61 -22.07
CA LEU A 103 43.44 -13.75 -23.41
C LEU A 103 43.35 -15.23 -23.80
N GLY A 104 42.81 -15.51 -24.98
CA GLY A 104 42.58 -16.86 -25.48
C GLY A 104 43.79 -17.78 -25.23
N ARG A 105 43.60 -18.77 -24.36
CA ARG A 105 44.43 -19.97 -24.11
C ARG A 105 45.85 -19.93 -24.70
N THR A 106 46.79 -19.19 -24.11
CA THR A 106 48.24 -19.49 -24.27
C THR A 106 49.16 -18.91 -23.18
N ALA A 107 48.70 -18.02 -22.29
CA ALA A 107 49.51 -17.63 -21.14
C ALA A 107 49.34 -18.66 -20.02
N SER A 108 50.18 -19.70 -20.02
CA SER A 108 50.38 -20.55 -18.84
C SER A 108 50.91 -19.65 -17.73
N ALA A 109 50.01 -19.16 -16.89
CA ALA A 109 50.42 -18.36 -15.76
C ALA A 109 51.20 -19.27 -14.79
N PRO A 110 52.40 -18.83 -14.33
CA PRO A 110 53.18 -19.58 -13.37
C PRO A 110 52.30 -19.92 -12.15
N ARG A 111 52.36 -21.17 -11.72
CA ARG A 111 51.67 -21.62 -10.49
C ARG A 111 52.26 -20.85 -9.30
N GLY A 112 51.45 -19.99 -8.70
CA GLY A 112 51.76 -19.32 -7.44
C GLY A 112 51.28 -17.87 -7.43
N ASP A 113 50.18 -17.62 -6.73
CA ASP A 113 49.70 -16.32 -6.25
C ASP A 113 49.42 -15.22 -7.28
N TYR A 114 48.21 -15.25 -7.81
CA TYR A 114 47.67 -14.17 -8.62
C TYR A 114 47.18 -13.03 -7.71
N GLU A 115 48.09 -12.21 -7.21
CA GLU A 115 47.72 -10.89 -6.72
C GLU A 115 47.32 -10.05 -7.95
N LEU A 116 46.05 -10.17 -8.38
CA LEU A 116 45.57 -9.51 -9.60
C LEU A 116 45.68 -7.99 -9.51
N CYS A 117 45.37 -7.46 -8.33
CA CYS A 117 45.57 -6.07 -7.98
C CYS A 117 45.51 -5.92 -6.45
N THR A 118 46.09 -4.85 -5.94
CA THR A 118 45.88 -4.40 -4.55
C THR A 118 44.97 -3.20 -4.54
N VAL A 119 43.93 -3.22 -3.70
CA VAL A 119 43.00 -2.09 -3.54
C VAL A 119 43.27 -1.45 -2.19
N ARG A 120 43.63 -0.16 -2.17
CA ARG A 120 43.79 0.61 -0.94
C ARG A 120 42.67 1.64 -0.83
N LYS A 121 41.97 1.65 0.31
CA LYS A 121 40.91 2.60 0.62
C LYS A 121 41.32 3.48 1.79
N GLN A 122 41.46 4.77 1.57
CA GLN A 122 41.65 5.75 2.62
C GLN A 122 40.31 6.29 3.07
N VAL A 123 39.65 5.60 4.00
CA VAL A 123 38.27 5.89 4.43
C VAL A 123 38.10 7.35 4.86
N LYS A 124 39.04 7.91 5.64
CA LYS A 124 39.01 9.30 6.09
C LYS A 124 39.06 10.33 4.95
N LYS A 125 39.70 9.99 3.83
CA LYS A 125 39.83 10.87 2.66
C LYS A 125 38.87 10.51 1.52
N GLY A 126 38.11 9.42 1.65
CA GLY A 126 37.29 8.84 0.57
C GLY A 126 38.09 8.36 -0.65
N ARG A 127 39.42 8.31 -0.56
CA ARG A 127 40.31 8.00 -1.67
C ARG A 127 40.43 6.49 -1.87
N VAL A 128 40.29 6.02 -3.10
CA VAL A 128 40.45 4.61 -3.48
C VAL A 128 41.47 4.51 -4.60
N THR A 129 42.54 3.75 -4.35
CA THR A 129 43.57 3.47 -5.35
C THR A 129 43.62 1.98 -5.65
N VAL A 130 43.84 1.64 -6.92
CA VAL A 130 44.12 0.28 -7.36
C VAL A 130 45.54 0.22 -7.88
N THR A 131 46.29 -0.79 -7.46
CA THR A 131 47.60 -1.12 -8.03
C THR A 131 47.45 -2.43 -8.79
N THR A 132 47.70 -2.42 -10.09
CA THR A 132 47.71 -3.63 -10.91
C THR A 132 49.16 -4.05 -11.20
N TYR A 133 49.33 -5.35 -11.45
CA TYR A 133 50.62 -6.00 -11.64
C TYR A 133 50.65 -6.61 -13.04
N GLY A 134 51.83 -6.67 -13.68
CA GLY A 134 52.06 -6.73 -15.13
C GLY A 134 51.38 -7.80 -16.00
N ASN A 135 50.45 -8.59 -15.47
CA ASN A 135 49.52 -9.37 -16.27
C ASN A 135 48.26 -8.54 -16.59
N PRO A 136 47.69 -8.64 -17.80
CA PRO A 136 46.42 -8.01 -18.14
C PRO A 136 45.29 -8.39 -17.17
N VAL A 137 44.58 -7.40 -16.64
CA VAL A 137 43.48 -7.59 -15.68
C VAL A 137 42.27 -6.76 -16.03
N LYS A 138 41.08 -7.31 -15.76
CA LYS A 138 39.82 -6.57 -15.83
C LYS A 138 39.49 -6.00 -14.46
N VAL A 139 39.45 -4.68 -14.33
CA VAL A 139 39.10 -3.98 -13.09
C VAL A 139 37.66 -3.51 -13.15
N VAL A 140 36.84 -3.92 -12.18
CA VAL A 140 35.41 -3.56 -12.12
C VAL A 140 35.13 -2.78 -10.85
N VAL A 141 34.72 -1.53 -11.00
CA VAL A 141 34.37 -0.61 -9.93
C VAL A 141 32.86 -0.58 -9.76
N HIS A 142 32.39 -0.85 -8.55
CA HIS A 142 30.99 -0.73 -8.15
C HIS A 142 30.85 0.41 -7.13
N LEU A 143 29.91 1.30 -7.38
CA LEU A 143 29.53 2.39 -6.50
C LEU A 143 28.12 2.12 -5.99
N LYS A 144 27.93 2.07 -4.67
CA LYS A 144 26.64 1.72 -4.06
C LYS A 144 26.32 2.58 -2.85
N ALA A 145 25.05 2.98 -2.70
CA ALA A 145 24.51 3.50 -1.45
C ALA A 145 23.14 2.83 -1.18
N PRO A 146 22.84 2.43 0.08
CA PRO A 146 21.59 1.75 0.40
C PRO A 146 20.40 2.71 0.37
N SER A 147 19.19 2.20 0.12
CA SER A 147 17.96 3.01 0.19
C SER A 147 17.76 3.62 1.58
N THR A 148 17.18 4.82 1.62
CA THR A 148 16.81 5.54 2.86
C THR A 148 15.35 5.96 2.80
N ASN A 149 14.85 6.52 3.90
CA ASN A 149 13.50 7.07 3.89
C ASN A 149 13.38 8.13 2.78
N GLY A 150 12.40 7.98 1.89
CA GLY A 150 12.19 8.86 0.75
C GLY A 150 13.13 8.67 -0.44
N TYR A 151 14.13 7.78 -0.40
CA TYR A 151 15.03 7.56 -1.54
C TYR A 151 15.34 6.10 -1.89
N THR A 152 15.33 5.78 -3.19
CA THR A 152 15.76 4.49 -3.72
C THR A 152 17.28 4.37 -3.80
N ALA A 153 17.81 3.15 -3.69
CA ALA A 153 19.26 2.88 -3.60
C ALA A 153 20.04 3.34 -4.84
N TYR A 154 21.23 3.92 -4.61
CA TYR A 154 22.18 4.25 -5.68
C TYR A 154 23.04 3.05 -6.10
N ARG A 155 23.20 2.82 -7.42
CA ARG A 155 24.09 1.80 -7.99
C ARG A 155 24.70 2.28 -9.31
N GLN A 156 26.03 2.26 -9.41
CA GLN A 156 26.76 2.47 -10.67
C GLN A 156 27.89 1.44 -10.80
N LYS A 157 28.25 1.09 -12.04
CA LYS A 157 29.33 0.16 -12.35
C LYS A 157 30.16 0.69 -13.52
N LYS A 158 31.49 0.63 -13.41
CA LYS A 158 32.43 0.89 -14.51
C LYS A 158 33.45 -0.25 -14.60
N ALA A 159 33.78 -0.68 -15.80
CA ALA A 159 34.77 -1.73 -16.05
C ALA A 159 35.91 -1.17 -16.89
N TYR A 160 37.12 -1.60 -16.57
CA TYR A 160 38.36 -1.26 -17.27
C TYR A 160 39.03 -2.55 -17.70
N ASP A 161 39.51 -2.58 -18.93
CA ASP A 161 40.44 -3.59 -19.40
C ASP A 161 41.83 -2.96 -19.26
N ALA A 162 42.60 -3.40 -18.27
CA ALA A 162 43.90 -2.84 -17.93
C ALA A 162 44.97 -3.66 -18.67
N GLY A 163 45.45 -3.11 -19.79
CA GLY A 163 46.42 -3.70 -20.70
C GLY A 163 47.83 -3.22 -20.47
#